data_AF-A0A2E2CWN9-F1
#
_entry.id   AF-A0A2E2CWN9-F1
#
_cell.length_a   1.000
_cell.length_b   1.000
_cell.length_c   1.000
_cell.angle_alpha   90.00
_cell.angle_beta   90.00
_cell.angle_gamma   90.00
#
_symmetry.space_group_name_H-M   'P 1'
#
loop_
_entity.id
_entity.type
_entity.pdbx_description
1 polymer ?
#
loop_
_entity_poly.entity_id
_entity_poly.type
_entity_poly.pdbx_seq_one_letter_code
_entity_poly.pdbx_strand_id
1 'polypeptide(L)' 'IFWGYVSMIEGMVDRIRREYGEDMKVIGTGGLAELFAERTDVIEHTDRSLTLRGLVEIYQRNGGIV' A
#
# COMPACT_ATOMS: atom_id res chain seq x y z
N ILE A 1 17.66 9.69 6.92
CA ILE A 1 16.60 8.68 7.10
C ILE A 1 15.83 8.34 5.82
N PHE A 2 15.58 9.28 4.91
CA PHE A 2 14.78 9.07 3.69
C PHE A 2 15.18 7.84 2.86
N TRP A 3 16.43 7.76 2.41
CA TRP A 3 16.91 6.61 1.62
C TRP A 3 16.88 5.29 2.38
N GLY A 4 17.02 5.33 3.70
CA GLY A 4 16.82 4.14 4.53
C GLY A 4 15.39 3.61 4.48
N TYR A 5 14.39 4.49 4.41
CA TYR A 5 12.99 4.08 4.20
C TYR A 5 12.77 3.51 2.81
N VAL A 6 13.35 4.11 1.77
CA VAL A 6 13.25 3.59 0.39
C VAL A 6 13.80 2.16 0.33
N SER A 7 15.03 1.95 0.81
CA SER A 7 15.64 0.61 0.83
C SER A 7 14.88 -0.39 1.72
N MET A 8 14.28 0.08 2.81
CA MET A 8 13.43 -0.76 3.67
C MET A 8 12.15 -1.19 2.94
N ILE A 9 11.46 -0.28 2.27
CA ILE A 9 10.25 -0.58 1.49
C ILE A 9 10.57 -1.63 0.42
N GLU A 10 11.61 -1.39 -0.38
CA GLU A 10 12.06 -2.30 -1.45
C GLU A 10 12.43 -3.69 -0.90
N GLY A 11 13.24 -3.73 0.15
CA GLY A 11 13.68 -4.98 0.75
C GLY A 11 12.55 -5.78 1.41
N MET A 12 11.56 -5.10 2.02
CA MET A 12 10.41 -5.76 2.64
C MET A 12 9.46 -6.32 1.58
N VAL A 13 9.16 -5.57 0.53
CA VAL A 13 8.31 -6.03 -0.58
C VAL A 13 8.91 -7.27 -1.25
N ASP A 14 10.21 -7.24 -1.57
CA ASP A 14 10.91 -8.37 -2.19
C ASP A 14 10.89 -9.63 -1.30
N ARG A 15 11.12 -9.47 0.02
CA ARG A 15 11.05 -10.58 0.98
C ARG A 15 9.66 -11.21 1.04
N ILE A 16 8.61 -10.39 1.13
CA ILE A 16 7.22 -10.87 1.20
C ILE A 16 6.83 -11.61 -0.08
N ARG A 17 7.15 -11.05 -1.26
CA ARG A 17 6.88 -11.71 -2.55
C ARG A 17 7.57 -13.07 -2.64
N ARG A 18 8.84 -13.15 -2.24
CA ARG A 18 9.59 -14.42 -2.22
C ARG A 18 9.02 -15.44 -1.25
N GLU A 19 8.58 -15.02 -0.07
CA GLU A 19 7.99 -15.90 0.93
C GLU A 19 6.64 -16.46 0.46
N TYR A 20 5.82 -15.63 -0.18
CA TYR A 20 4.52 -16.06 -0.71
C TYR A 20 4.64 -16.89 -1.99
N GLY A 21 5.65 -16.62 -2.83
CA GLY A 21 5.94 -17.36 -4.05
C GLY A 21 5.20 -16.87 -5.30
N GLU A 22 4.51 -15.72 -5.23
CA GLU A 22 3.85 -15.08 -6.38
C GLU A 22 4.11 -13.58 -6.40
N ASP A 23 3.93 -12.98 -7.58
CA ASP A 23 3.94 -11.52 -7.69
C ASP A 23 2.69 -10.93 -7.02
N MET A 24 2.87 -9.76 -6.43
CA MET A 24 1.82 -9.07 -5.67
C MET A 24 1.75 -7.62 -6.08
N LYS A 25 0.52 -7.15 -6.31
CA LYS A 25 0.26 -5.74 -6.51
C LYS A 25 0.55 -4.96 -5.23
N VAL A 26 1.45 -3.98 -5.30
CA VAL A 26 1.81 -3.16 -4.14
C VAL A 26 1.10 -1.81 -4.19
N ILE A 27 0.33 -1.52 -3.14
CA ILE A 27 -0.43 -0.27 -3.01
C ILE A 27 0.10 0.52 -1.80
N GLY A 28 0.52 1.77 -2.05
CA GLY A 28 0.88 2.73 -1.00
C GLY A 28 -0.33 3.56 -0.55
N THR A 29 -0.49 3.76 0.75
CA THR A 29 -1.52 4.66 1.32
C THR A 29 -0.95 5.52 2.44
N GLY A 30 -1.71 6.53 2.88
CA GLY A 30 -1.27 7.53 3.85
C GLY A 30 -0.60 8.75 3.21
N GLY A 31 -0.39 9.80 4.02
CA GLY A 31 0.01 11.12 3.52
C GLY A 31 1.38 11.21 2.86
N LEU A 32 2.28 10.24 3.11
CA LEU A 32 3.62 10.21 2.53
C LEU A 32 3.79 9.18 1.41
N ALA A 33 2.74 8.43 1.05
CA ALA A 33 2.86 7.36 0.07
C ALA A 33 3.32 7.86 -1.31
N GLU A 34 2.78 9.00 -1.77
CA GLU A 34 3.18 9.62 -3.04
C GLU A 34 4.68 9.98 -3.05
N LEU A 35 5.20 10.52 -1.95
CA LEU A 35 6.62 10.88 -1.84
C LEU A 35 7.56 9.69 -2.08
N PHE A 36 7.19 8.51 -1.58
CA PHE A 36 7.99 7.29 -1.78
C PHE A 36 7.73 6.65 -3.14
N ALA A 37 6.49 6.67 -3.63
CA ALA A 37 6.14 6.09 -4.93
C ALA A 37 6.89 6.75 -6.09
N GLU A 38 7.24 8.04 -5.99
CA GLU A 38 8.08 8.70 -7.01
C GLU A 38 9.57 8.31 -6.95
N ARG A 39 10.00 7.51 -5.96
CA ARG A 39 11.42 7.19 -5.71
C ARG A 39 11.72 5.69 -5.71
N THR A 40 10.73 4.85 -5.96
CA THR A 40 10.90 3.42 -6.13
C THR A 40 9.79 2.84 -7.00
N ASP A 41 10.14 1.88 -7.85
CA ASP A 41 9.18 1.22 -8.75
C ASP A 41 8.40 0.10 -8.06
N VAL A 42 8.73 -0.23 -6.80
CA VAL A 42 8.03 -1.32 -6.08
C VAL A 42 6.61 -0.93 -5.66
N ILE A 43 6.26 0.36 -5.63
CA ILE A 43 4.90 0.84 -5.35
C ILE A 43 4.21 1.11 -6.69
N GLU A 44 3.23 0.27 -7.04
CA GLU A 44 2.56 0.34 -8.34
C GLU A 44 1.38 1.32 -8.36
N HIS A 45 0.79 1.59 -7.20
CA HIS A 45 -0.34 2.50 -7.08
C HIS A 45 -0.38 3.18 -5.71
N THR A 46 -0.79 4.43 -5.67
CA THR A 46 -1.08 5.15 -4.43
C THR A 46 -2.58 5.40 -4.29
N ASP A 47 -3.13 5.15 -3.10
CA ASP A 47 -4.52 5.47 -2.79
C ASP A 47 -4.65 6.09 -1.40
N ARG A 48 -4.97 7.39 -1.37
CA ARG A 48 -5.18 8.16 -0.13
C ARG A 48 -6.49 7.84 0.57
N SER A 49 -7.44 7.26 -0.13
CA SER A 49 -8.79 6.96 0.36
C SER A 49 -8.95 5.51 0.83
N LEU A 50 -7.90 4.68 0.74
CA LEU A 50 -7.98 3.22 0.95
C LEU A 50 -8.70 2.85 2.25
N THR A 51 -8.31 3.48 3.37
CA THR A 51 -8.95 3.25 4.68
C THR A 51 -10.42 3.69 4.68
N LEU A 52 -10.74 4.85 4.10
CA LEU A 52 -12.12 5.36 4.07
C LEU A 52 -13.02 4.47 3.20
N ARG A 53 -12.54 4.02 2.04
CA ARG A 53 -13.25 3.06 1.18
C ARG A 53 -13.48 1.75 1.93
N GLY A 54 -12.47 1.25 2.65
CA GLY A 54 -12.61 0.06 3.49
C GLY A 54 -13.65 0.23 4.60
N LEU A 55 -13.71 1.39 5.26
CA LEU A 55 -14.72 1.66 6.28
C LEU A 55 -16.15 1.73 5.70
N VAL A 56 -16.32 2.36 4.54
CA VAL A 56 -17.61 2.37 3.82
C VAL A 56 -18.04 0.95 3.44
N GLU A 57 -17.12 0.14 2.91
CA GLU A 57 -17.37 -1.26 2.56
C GLU A 57 -17.79 -2.08 3.79
N ILE A 58 -17.10 -1.92 4.92
CA ILE A 58 -17.46 -2.58 6.19
C ILE A 58 -18.86 -2.15 6.63
N TYR A 59 -19.18 -0.85 6.58
CA TYR A 59 -20.49 -0.34 6.96
C TYR A 59 -21.61 -0.94 6.08
N GLN A 60 -21.43 -0.97 4.77
CA GLN A 60 -22.38 -1.56 3.83
C GLN A 60 -22.60 -3.06 4.09
N ARG A 61 -21.53 -3.82 4.35
CA ARG A 61 -21.63 -5.26 4.70
C ARG A 61 -22.40 -5.52 5.99
N ASN A 62 -22.45 -4.54 6.89
CA ASN A 62 -23.18 -4.64 8.15
C ASN A 62 -24.60 -4.04 8.08
N GLY A 63 -25.16 -3.86 6.88
CA GLY A 63 -26.54 -3.39 6.68
C GLY A 63 -26.71 -1.88 6.75
N GLY A 64 -25.61 -1.13 6.73
CA GLY A 64 -25.61 0.31 6.56
C GLY A 64 -26.10 0.74 5.18
N ILE A 65 -26.78 1.88 5.10
CA ILE A 65 -27.27 2.46 3.84
C ILE A 65 -26.43 3.72 3.56
N VAL A 66 -25.82 3.80 2.37
CA VAL A 66 -24.99 4.93 1.93
C VAL A 66 -25.84 5.92 1.14
#